data_AF-A0A0S2S2B0-F1
#
_entry.id   AF-A0A0S2S2B0-F1
#
_cell.length_a   1.000
_cell.length_b   1.000
_cell.length_c   1.000
_cell.angle_alpha   90.00
_cell.angle_beta   90.00
_cell.angle_gamma   90.00
#
_symmetry.space_group_name_H-M   'P 1'
#
loop_
_entity.id
_entity.type
_entity.pdbx_description
1 polymer ?
#
loop_
_entity_poly.entity_id
_entity_poly.type
_entity_poly.pdbx_seq_one_letter_code
_entity_poly.pdbx_strand_id
1 'polypeptide(L)'
;MKKSITIPFILQSILTPEEVQNVAKEKDYEDKARKFTVTHLLQYRCVAALEQWDSYRSGVDHAARSGLPMVHYSCFSTKAAEVPFAIFKELLHRVIHKCSRETRRKLTFPKELITPHRFDHHNSGKNTTFLGSLSRGACRH
;
A
#
# COMPACT_ATOMS: atom_id res chain seq x y z
N MET A 1 -18.10 -18.20 -2.17
CA MET A 1 -17.05 -17.35 -1.58
C MET A 1 -17.57 -15.92 -1.53
N LYS A 2 -17.55 -15.25 -0.36
CA LYS A 2 -18.00 -13.86 -0.24
C LYS A 2 -17.03 -12.97 -1.02
N LYS A 3 -17.55 -12.14 -1.94
CA LYS A 3 -16.72 -11.20 -2.71
C LYS A 3 -15.97 -10.31 -1.72
N SER A 4 -14.63 -10.27 -1.76
CA SER A 4 -13.76 -9.48 -0.87
C SER A 4 -13.86 -7.96 -1.08
N ILE A 5 -15.04 -7.45 -1.45
CA ILE A 5 -15.33 -6.02 -1.67
C ILE A 5 -15.14 -5.23 -0.37
N THR A 6 -15.17 -5.91 0.78
CA THR A 6 -15.12 -5.29 2.10
C THR A 6 -13.82 -4.54 2.36
N ILE A 7 -12.68 -4.98 1.83
CA ILE A 7 -11.37 -4.42 2.21
C ILE A 7 -11.11 -3.05 1.57
N PRO A 8 -11.27 -2.86 0.25
CA PRO A 8 -11.14 -1.53 -0.34
C PRO A 8 -12.07 -0.51 0.31
N PHE A 9 -13.28 -0.93 0.67
CA PHE A 9 -14.28 -0.09 1.34
C PHE A 9 -13.88 0.30 2.78
N ILE A 10 -13.46 -0.67 3.60
CA ILE A 10 -12.93 -0.38 4.96
C ILE A 10 -11.72 0.54 4.86
N LEU A 11 -10.82 0.31 3.91
CA LEU A 11 -9.63 1.14 3.76
C LEU A 11 -10.01 2.58 3.38
N GLN A 12 -10.97 2.75 2.47
CA GLN A 12 -11.48 4.07 2.10
C GLN A 12 -12.19 4.81 3.25
N SER A 13 -12.83 4.09 4.18
CA SER A 13 -13.46 4.73 5.34
C SER A 13 -12.45 5.22 6.37
N ILE A 14 -11.24 4.64 6.40
CA ILE A 14 -10.15 5.06 7.28
C ILE A 14 -9.25 6.10 6.60
N LEU A 15 -8.93 5.91 5.32
CA LEU A 15 -8.09 6.77 4.49
C LEU A 15 -8.85 7.20 3.25
N THR A 16 -9.16 8.49 3.14
CA THR A 16 -9.81 9.00 1.93
C THR A 16 -8.80 9.06 0.77
N PRO A 17 -9.25 8.98 -0.49
CA PRO A 17 -8.37 9.15 -1.64
C PRO A 17 -7.57 10.47 -1.61
N GLU A 18 -8.17 11.53 -1.10
CA GLU A 18 -7.54 12.85 -0.94
C GLU A 18 -6.37 12.79 0.06
N GLU A 19 -6.54 12.13 1.20
CA GLU A 19 -5.47 11.95 2.17
C GLU A 19 -4.31 11.15 1.57
N VAL A 20 -4.60 10.12 0.78
CA VAL A 20 -3.58 9.34 0.07
C VAL A 20 -2.78 10.22 -0.89
N GLN A 21 -3.47 11.07 -1.65
CA GLN A 21 -2.83 12.00 -2.58
C GLN A 21 -2.01 13.08 -1.86
N ASN A 22 -2.50 13.58 -0.72
CA ASN A 22 -1.77 14.56 0.08
C ASN A 22 -0.45 13.99 0.61
N VAL A 23 -0.46 12.76 1.13
CA VAL A 23 0.79 12.08 1.56
C VAL A 23 1.74 11.85 0.38
N ALA A 24 1.20 11.50 -0.80
CA ALA A 24 2.04 11.34 -1.98
C ALA A 24 2.75 12.64 -2.35
N LYS A 25 2.02 13.78 -2.34
CA LYS A 25 2.58 15.11 -2.57
C LYS A 25 3.59 15.53 -1.50
N GLU A 26 3.32 15.26 -0.22
CA GLU A 26 4.25 15.51 0.90
C GLU A 26 5.60 14.77 0.74
N LYS A 27 5.64 13.72 -0.09
CA LYS A 27 6.86 12.95 -0.41
C LYS A 27 7.35 13.21 -1.85
N ASP A 28 7.02 14.37 -2.41
CA ASP A 28 7.40 14.82 -3.75
C ASP A 28 7.00 13.84 -4.88
N TYR A 29 5.94 13.06 -4.66
CA TYR A 29 5.37 12.18 -5.68
C TYR A 29 4.08 12.77 -6.26
N GLU A 30 4.11 13.05 -7.56
CA GLU A 30 2.92 13.46 -8.31
C GLU A 30 2.28 12.27 -9.02
N ASP A 31 1.03 11.97 -8.68
CA ASP A 31 0.28 10.89 -9.31
C ASP A 31 -0.33 11.32 -10.65
N LYS A 32 0.40 11.07 -11.74
CA LYS A 32 -0.02 11.40 -13.11
C LYS A 32 -1.02 10.41 -13.72
N ALA A 33 -1.31 9.30 -13.03
CA ALA A 33 -2.09 8.22 -13.62
C ALA A 33 -3.60 8.48 -13.48
N ARG A 34 -4.31 8.54 -14.61
CA ARG A 34 -5.78 8.75 -14.62
C ARG A 34 -6.59 7.52 -14.18
N LYS A 35 -6.11 6.32 -14.50
CA LYS A 35 -6.86 5.05 -14.28
C LYS A 35 -6.34 4.21 -13.12
N PHE A 36 -5.07 4.36 -12.73
CA PHE A 36 -4.43 3.54 -11.70
C PHE A 36 -3.60 4.40 -10.77
N THR A 37 -4.29 5.04 -9.83
CA THR A 37 -3.71 5.98 -8.85
C THR A 37 -2.97 5.27 -7.72
N VAL A 38 -2.22 6.01 -6.90
CA VAL A 38 -1.60 5.55 -5.65
C VAL A 38 -2.62 4.92 -4.70
N THR A 39 -3.84 5.47 -4.66
CA THR A 39 -4.96 4.89 -3.90
C THR A 39 -5.30 3.48 -4.38
N HIS A 40 -5.37 3.28 -5.70
CA HIS A 40 -5.61 1.94 -6.26
C HIS A 40 -4.44 1.01 -5.94
N LEU A 41 -3.20 1.48 -6.07
CA LEU A 41 -2.02 0.68 -5.73
C LEU A 41 -2.03 0.24 -4.25
N LEU A 42 -2.43 1.12 -3.33
CA LEU A 42 -2.58 0.79 -1.91
C LEU A 42 -3.62 -0.31 -1.72
N GLN A 43 -4.80 -0.16 -2.32
CA GLN A 43 -5.87 -1.16 -2.23
C GLN A 43 -5.43 -2.51 -2.81
N TYR A 44 -4.75 -2.49 -3.96
CA TYR A 44 -4.16 -3.68 -4.57
C TYR A 44 -3.21 -4.40 -3.63
N ARG A 45 -2.31 -3.67 -2.95
CA ARG A 45 -1.38 -4.27 -1.97
C ARG A 45 -2.10 -4.85 -0.76
N CYS A 46 -3.14 -4.17 -0.25
CA CYS A 46 -3.92 -4.68 0.88
C CYS A 46 -4.68 -5.96 0.52
N VAL A 47 -5.37 -5.98 -0.62
CA VAL A 47 -6.10 -7.17 -1.08
C VAL A 47 -5.12 -8.30 -1.40
N ALA A 48 -4.00 -8.00 -2.08
CA ALA A 48 -2.96 -8.99 -2.35
C ALA A 48 -2.39 -9.63 -1.09
N ALA A 49 -2.17 -8.85 -0.02
CA ALA A 49 -1.70 -9.38 1.25
C ALA A 49 -2.75 -10.27 1.93
N LEU A 50 -4.02 -9.88 1.89
CA LEU A 50 -5.11 -10.63 2.55
C LEU A 50 -5.48 -11.92 1.82
N GLU A 51 -5.50 -11.87 0.50
CA GLU A 51 -5.76 -13.02 -0.36
C GLU A 51 -4.49 -13.79 -0.72
N GLN A 52 -3.34 -13.37 -0.18
CA GLN A 52 -2.03 -14.01 -0.36
C GLN A 52 -1.70 -14.27 -1.83
N TRP A 53 -1.78 -13.23 -2.66
CA TRP A 53 -1.50 -13.35 -4.08
C TRP A 53 -0.03 -13.74 -4.33
N ASP A 54 0.18 -14.76 -5.15
CA ASP A 54 1.52 -15.30 -5.44
C ASP A 54 2.38 -14.34 -6.27
N SER A 55 1.76 -13.50 -7.11
CA SER A 55 2.47 -12.61 -8.02
C SER A 55 1.59 -11.45 -8.48
N TYR A 56 2.21 -10.42 -9.08
CA TYR A 56 1.45 -9.36 -9.76
C TYR A 56 0.61 -9.89 -10.93
N ARG A 57 1.08 -10.96 -11.61
CA ARG A 57 0.39 -11.56 -12.74
C ARG A 57 -0.89 -12.27 -12.30
N SER A 58 -0.79 -13.21 -11.35
CA SER A 58 -1.97 -13.88 -10.78
C SER A 58 -2.89 -12.90 -10.05
N GLY A 59 -2.31 -11.87 -9.43
CA GLY A 59 -3.05 -10.85 -8.72
C GLY A 59 -4.03 -10.04 -9.56
N VAL A 60 -3.70 -9.71 -10.81
CA VAL A 60 -4.62 -8.98 -11.70
C VAL A 60 -5.92 -9.75 -11.95
N ASP A 61 -5.83 -11.08 -12.10
CA ASP A 61 -7.00 -11.93 -12.30
C ASP A 61 -7.87 -11.99 -11.03
N HIS A 62 -7.25 -11.89 -9.86
CA HIS A 62 -7.96 -11.80 -8.58
C HIS A 62 -8.58 -10.42 -8.35
N ALA A 63 -7.93 -9.35 -8.79
CA ALA A 63 -8.36 -7.96 -8.60
C ALA A 63 -9.78 -7.70 -9.13
N ALA A 64 -10.10 -8.23 -10.31
CA ALA A 64 -11.42 -8.10 -10.91
C ALA A 64 -12.54 -8.69 -10.04
N ARG A 65 -12.25 -9.76 -9.28
CA ARG A 65 -13.22 -10.40 -8.38
C ARG A 65 -13.38 -9.65 -7.05
N SER A 66 -12.38 -8.85 -6.68
CA SER A 66 -12.32 -8.14 -5.40
C SER A 66 -12.73 -6.66 -5.51
N GLY A 67 -13.34 -6.28 -6.65
CA GLY A 67 -13.91 -4.94 -6.86
C GLY A 67 -12.87 -3.86 -7.20
N LEU A 68 -11.66 -4.27 -7.59
CA LEU A 68 -10.60 -3.36 -7.99
C LEU A 68 -10.62 -3.15 -9.52
N PRO A 69 -10.15 -2.00 -10.02
CA PRO A 69 -10.13 -1.74 -11.46
C PRO A 69 -9.22 -2.75 -12.15
N MET A 70 -9.69 -3.40 -13.20
CA MET A 70 -8.88 -4.34 -13.98
C MET A 70 -7.78 -3.59 -14.73
N VAL A 71 -6.52 -3.84 -14.38
CA VAL A 71 -5.34 -3.26 -15.04
C VAL A 71 -4.43 -4.37 -15.52
N HIS A 72 -3.67 -4.14 -16.59
CA HIS A 72 -2.68 -5.12 -17.03
C HIS A 72 -1.57 -5.27 -15.97
N TYR A 73 -1.01 -6.48 -15.81
CA TYR A 73 0.00 -6.76 -14.78
C TYR A 73 1.23 -5.86 -14.89
N SER A 74 1.62 -5.47 -16.11
CA SER A 74 2.74 -4.54 -16.33
C SER A 74 2.44 -3.14 -15.76
N CYS A 75 1.20 -2.68 -15.85
CA CYS A 75 0.79 -1.39 -15.28
C CYS A 75 0.89 -1.43 -13.75
N PHE A 76 0.44 -2.53 -13.14
CA PHE A 76 0.57 -2.74 -11.70
C PHE A 76 2.05 -2.78 -11.28
N SER A 77 2.89 -3.58 -11.95
CA SER A 77 4.31 -3.70 -11.60
C SER A 77 5.07 -2.38 -11.80
N THR A 78 4.83 -1.66 -12.89
CA THR A 78 5.49 -0.38 -13.17
C THR A 78 5.13 0.64 -12.10
N LYS A 79 3.84 0.81 -11.80
CA LYS A 79 3.40 1.75 -10.76
C LYS A 79 3.96 1.36 -9.39
N ALA A 80 4.01 0.06 -9.07
CA ALA A 80 4.58 -0.43 -7.81
C ALA A 80 6.09 -0.14 -7.68
N ALA A 81 6.81 -0.07 -8.80
CA ALA A 81 8.22 0.30 -8.85
C ALA A 81 8.43 1.82 -8.78
N GLU A 82 7.54 2.61 -9.38
CA GLU A 82 7.60 4.07 -9.40
C GLU A 82 7.24 4.71 -8.05
N VAL A 83 6.25 4.16 -7.34
CA VAL A 83 5.72 4.79 -6.12
C VAL A 83 6.67 4.52 -4.94
N PRO A 84 7.26 5.56 -4.33
CA PRO A 84 8.18 5.41 -3.20
C PRO A 84 7.57 4.65 -2.03
N PHE A 85 8.33 3.73 -1.44
CA PHE A 85 7.89 2.96 -0.26
C PHE A 85 7.55 3.86 0.94
N ALA A 86 8.22 5.02 1.05
CA ALA A 86 7.98 6.01 2.10
C ALA A 86 6.51 6.48 2.17
N ILE A 87 5.81 6.56 1.03
CA ILE A 87 4.40 6.94 0.99
C ILE A 87 3.56 5.90 1.73
N PHE A 88 3.78 4.61 1.46
CA PHE A 88 3.05 3.53 2.14
C PHE A 88 3.35 3.47 3.64
N LYS A 89 4.58 3.79 4.04
CA LYS A 89 4.97 3.88 5.46
C LYS A 89 4.15 4.96 6.19
N GLU A 90 4.06 6.16 5.62
CA GLU A 90 3.26 7.24 6.20
C GLU A 90 1.77 6.93 6.22
N LEU A 91 1.24 6.31 5.16
CA LEU A 91 -0.17 5.90 5.12
C LEU A 91 -0.48 4.88 6.22
N LEU A 92 0.41 3.91 6.44
CA LEU A 92 0.27 2.96 7.54
C LEU A 92 0.29 3.66 8.89
N HIS A 93 1.22 4.61 9.10
CA HIS A 93 1.26 5.42 10.33
C HIS A 93 -0.06 6.16 10.54
N ARG A 94 -0.61 6.80 9.51
CA ARG A 94 -1.90 7.51 9.58
C ARG A 94 -3.05 6.56 9.95
N VAL A 95 -3.11 5.37 9.35
CA VAL A 95 -4.11 4.34 9.71
C VAL A 95 -4.00 3.97 11.19
N ILE A 96 -2.78 3.66 11.66
CA ILE A 96 -2.54 3.29 13.06
C ILE A 96 -2.97 4.43 13.99
N HIS A 97 -2.67 5.68 13.67
CA HIS A 97 -3.05 6.84 14.46
C HIS A 97 -4.57 7.09 14.50
N LYS A 98 -5.28 6.76 13.41
CA LYS A 98 -6.75 6.81 13.36
C LYS A 98 -7.41 5.64 14.08
N CYS A 99 -6.71 4.53 14.30
CA CYS A 99 -7.23 3.45 15.14
C CYS A 99 -7.41 3.90 16.59
N SER A 100 -8.48 3.40 17.23
CA SER A 100 -8.77 3.69 18.62
C SER A 100 -7.57 3.33 19.52
N ARG A 101 -7.46 4.03 20.66
CA ARG A 101 -6.38 3.77 21.63
C ARG A 101 -6.39 2.31 22.10
N GLU A 102 -7.58 1.74 22.26
CA GLU A 102 -7.75 0.33 22.64
C GLU A 102 -7.20 -0.61 21.56
N THR A 103 -7.54 -0.38 20.30
CA THR A 103 -7.04 -1.19 19.17
C THR A 103 -5.53 -1.09 19.05
N ARG A 104 -4.95 0.11 19.20
CA ARG A 104 -3.48 0.29 19.20
C ARG A 104 -2.78 -0.48 20.32
N ARG A 105 -3.36 -0.53 21.53
CA ARG A 105 -2.82 -1.30 22.67
C ARG A 105 -2.92 -2.81 22.43
N LYS A 106 -4.03 -3.28 21.85
CA LYS A 106 -4.25 -4.70 21.53
C LYS A 106 -3.34 -5.22 20.41
N LEU A 107 -3.02 -4.38 19.43
CA LEU A 107 -2.16 -4.75 18.29
C LEU A 107 -0.66 -4.72 18.61
N THR A 108 -0.27 -4.32 19.81
CA THR A 108 1.12 -4.32 20.30
C THR A 108 2.11 -3.74 19.29
N PHE A 109 1.73 -2.65 18.60
CA PHE A 109 2.59 -2.05 17.59
C PHE A 109 3.94 -1.64 18.20
N PRO A 110 5.06 -1.86 17.50
CA PRO A 110 6.35 -1.30 17.88
C PRO A 110 6.23 0.20 18.14
N LYS A 111 6.84 0.70 19.23
CA LYS A 111 6.72 2.12 19.64
C LYS A 111 7.13 3.08 18.51
N GLU A 112 8.10 2.69 17.68
CA GLU A 112 8.58 3.42 16.49
C GLU A 112 7.49 3.75 15.46
N LEU A 113 6.41 2.96 15.39
CA LEU A 113 5.25 3.19 14.50
C LEU A 113 4.14 4.03 15.15
N ILE A 114 4.21 4.23 16.48
CA ILE A 114 3.19 4.91 17.29
C ILE A 114 3.62 6.35 17.61
N THR A 115 4.92 6.61 17.72
CA THR A 115 5.45 7.96 17.89
C THR A 115 5.60 8.65 16.53
N PRO A 116 5.09 9.88 16.36
CA PRO A 116 5.34 10.68 15.17
C PRO A 116 6.83 11.03 15.16
N HIS A 117 7.65 10.19 14.53
CA HIS A 117 9.00 10.60 14.18
C HIS A 117 8.87 11.73 13.17
N ARG A 118 9.33 12.93 13.52
CA ARG A 118 9.85 13.87 12.52
C ARG A 118 10.86 13.06 11.71
N PHE A 119 10.49 12.72 10.48
CA PHE A 119 11.35 11.93 9.60
C PHE A 119 12.51 12.81 9.17
N ASP A 120 13.63 12.68 9.86
CA ASP A 120 14.90 13.19 9.36
C ASP A 120 15.29 12.38 8.11
N HIS A 121 15.56 13.11 7.03
CA HIS A 121 15.86 12.62 5.68
C HIS A 121 17.21 11.88 5.55
N HIS A 122 17.66 11.17 6.57
CA HIS A 122 18.99 10.57 6.61
C HIS A 122 18.97 9.13 7.12
N ASN A 123 18.40 8.21 6.32
CA ASN A 123 18.97 6.87 6.24
C ASN A 123 18.55 6.15 4.95
N SER A 124 19.27 6.42 3.87
CA SER A 124 19.32 5.54 2.71
C SER A 124 20.21 4.36 3.07
N GLY A 125 19.60 3.21 3.34
CA GLY A 125 20.31 1.95 3.41
C GLY A 125 19.86 1.07 4.56
N LYS A 126 19.45 -0.15 4.19
CA LYS A 126 19.30 -1.33 5.06
C LYS A 126 17.99 -1.35 5.87
N ASN A 127 16.93 -1.84 5.22
CA ASN A 127 15.97 -2.81 5.80
C ASN A 127 14.94 -3.22 4.74
N THR A 128 15.40 -4.00 3.76
CA THR A 128 14.59 -4.65 2.73
C THR A 128 14.22 -6.07 3.13
N THR A 129 13.32 -6.22 4.11
CA THR A 129 12.77 -7.55 4.42
C THR A 129 11.40 -7.45 5.07
N PHE A 130 10.35 -7.39 4.24
CA PHE A 130 9.13 -8.21 4.33
C PHE A 130 8.22 -7.99 3.11
N LEU A 131 8.29 -6.79 2.48
CA LEU A 131 7.61 -6.49 1.20
C LEU A 131 8.52 -6.58 -0.03
N GLY A 132 9.83 -6.75 0.16
CA GLY A 132 10.82 -6.86 -0.93
C GLY A 132 10.89 -8.22 -1.62
N SER A 133 10.07 -9.18 -1.21
CA SER A 133 9.95 -10.50 -1.84
C SER A 133 9.09 -10.45 -3.12
N LEU A 134 8.14 -9.53 -3.24
CA LEU A 134 7.39 -9.33 -4.50
C LEU A 134 8.19 -8.60 -5.59
N SER A 135 9.26 -7.87 -5.25
CA SER A 135 10.10 -7.17 -6.23
C SER A 135 11.29 -7.98 -6.76
N ARG A 136 11.64 -9.12 -6.16
CA ARG A 136 12.86 -9.88 -6.52
C ARG A 136 12.65 -11.03 -7.50
N GLY A 137 11.44 -11.21 -8.04
CA GLY A 137 11.08 -12.32 -8.93
C GLY A 137 11.03 -12.00 -10.43
N ALA A 138 11.40 -10.79 -10.87
CA ALA A 138 11.39 -10.44 -12.29
C ALA A 138 12.80 -10.00 -12.74
N CYS A 139 13.23 -10.52 -13.88
CA CYS A 139 14.52 -10.32 -14.56
C CYS A 139 15.66 -11.26 -14.11
N ARG A 140 15.68 -12.47 -14.68
CA ARG A 140 16.88 -12.94 -15.38
C ARG A 140 16.51 -13.20 -16.84
N HIS A 141 17.46 -12.88 -17.71
CA HIS A 141 17.37 -12.73 -19.15
C HIS A 141 16.92 -13.99 -19.87
#